data_AF-X1MY38-F1
#
_entry.id   AF-X1MY38-F1
#
_cell.length_a   1.000
_cell.length_b   1.000
_cell.length_c   1.000
_cell.angle_alpha   90.00
_cell.angle_beta   90.00
_cell.angle_gamma   90.00
#
_symmetry.space_group_name_H-M   'P 1'
#
loop_
_entity.id
_entity.type
_entity.pdbx_description
1 polymer ?
#
loop_
_entity_poly.entity_id
_entity_poly.type
_entity_poly.pdbx_seq_one_letter_code
_entity_poly.pdbx_strand_id
1 'polypeptide(L)' 'MQEKNIYDEEQNLRELLQIGGKQQVPFLLDQSADISLYESDDIVEYLEQRYLK' A
#
# COMPACT_ATOMS: atom_id res chain seq x y z
N MET A 1 -0.11 1.61 11.10
CA MET A 1 -0.20 2.02 9.67
C MET A 1 -0.61 3.47 9.65
N GLN A 2 -0.01 4.27 8.76
CA GLN A 2 -0.44 5.65 8.53
C GLN A 2 -1.36 5.66 7.31
N GLU A 3 -2.56 6.21 7.46
CA GLU A 3 -3.46 6.44 6.33
C GLU A 3 -2.96 7.65 5.54
N LYS A 4 -2.89 7.52 4.21
CA LYS A 4 -2.55 8.61 3.29
C LYS A 4 -3.64 8.73 2.23
N ASN A 5 -4.31 9.87 2.17
CA ASN A 5 -5.26 10.17 1.11
C ASN A 5 -4.52 10.74 -0.11
N ILE A 6 -4.72 10.14 -1.29
CA ILE A 6 -4.05 10.53 -2.53
C ILE A 6 -4.64 11.78 -3.19
N TYR A 7 -5.81 12.25 -2.75
CA TYR A 7 -6.49 13.41 -3.32
C TYR A 7 -6.27 14.70 -2.54
N ASP A 8 -5.87 14.60 -1.27
CA ASP A 8 -5.70 15.77 -0.40
C ASP A 8 -4.36 16.48 -0.63
N GLU A 9 -3.33 15.72 -1.01
CA GLU A 9 -1.98 16.23 -1.20
C GLU A 9 -1.33 15.63 -2.45
N GLU A 10 -0.85 16.48 -3.38
CA GLU A 10 -0.17 16.05 -4.61
C GLU A 10 1.06 15.17 -4.33
N GLN A 11 1.72 15.38 -3.18
CA GLN A 11 2.86 14.58 -2.75
C GLN A 11 2.48 13.11 -2.53
N ASN A 12 1.29 12.82 -2.00
CA ASN A 12 0.84 11.44 -1.76
C ASN A 12 0.63 10.69 -3.09
N LEU A 13 0.06 11.37 -4.09
CA LEU A 13 -0.06 10.80 -5.43
C LEU A 13 1.31 10.55 -6.07
N ARG A 14 2.25 11.50 -5.95
CA ARG A 14 3.62 11.34 -6.46
C ARG A 14 4.35 10.18 -5.80
N GLU A 15 4.22 10.05 -4.47
CA GLU A 15 4.78 8.94 -3.71
C GLU A 15 4.19 7.61 -4.18
N LEU A 16 2.86 7.50 -4.28
CA LEU A 16 2.19 6.29 -4.77
C LEU A 16 2.66 5.91 -6.19
N LEU A 17 2.79 6.88 -7.09
CA LEU A 17 3.29 6.62 -8.45
C LEU A 17 4.76 6.18 -8.44
N GLN A 18 5.58 6.71 -7.54
CA GLN A 18 6.98 6.34 -7.41
C GLN A 18 7.17 4.92 -6.86
N ILE A 19 6.38 4.52 -5.87
CA ILE A 19 6.55 3.22 -5.18
C ILE A 19 5.67 2.10 -5.75
N GLY A 20 4.49 2.44 -6.28
CA GLY A 20 3.50 1.48 -6.76
C GLY A 20 3.30 1.50 -8.28
N GLY A 21 3.76 2.55 -8.98
CA GLY A 21 3.76 2.62 -10.44
C GLY A 21 2.40 2.93 -11.09
N LYS A 22 1.31 2.95 -10.32
CA LYS A 22 -0.05 3.30 -10.80
C LYS A 22 -0.87 4.03 -9.75
N GLN A 23 -1.76 4.91 -10.22
CA GLN A 23 -2.76 5.58 -9.39
C GLN A 23 -3.91 4.62 -9.09
N GLN A 24 -3.65 3.63 -8.25
CA GLN A 24 -4.63 2.66 -7.77
C GLN A 24 -4.54 2.57 -6.25
N VAL A 25 -5.68 2.44 -5.59
CA VAL A 25 -5.80 2.19 -4.16
C VAL A 25 -6.85 1.09 -3.92
N PRO A 26 -6.74 0.29 -2.85
CA PRO A 26 -5.69 0.31 -1.81
C PRO A 26 -4.31 -0.18 -2.31
N PHE A 27 -3.26 0.23 -1.60
CA PHE A 27 -1.87 -0.17 -1.83
C PHE A 27 -1.18 -0.39 -0.48
N LEU A 28 -0.39 -1.47 -0.37
CA LEU A 28 0.41 -1.77 0.81
C LEU A 28 1.89 -1.87 0.42
N LEU A 29 2.75 -1.12 1.11
CA LEU A 29 4.20 -1.31 1.09
C LEU A 29 4.65 -1.87 2.44
N ASP A 30 5.25 -3.05 2.43
CA ASP A 30 5.91 -3.63 3.60
C ASP A 30 7.42 -3.70 3.38
N GLN A 31 8.13 -2.72 3.93
CA GLN A 31 9.58 -2.61 3.82
C GLN A 31 10.33 -3.73 4.57
N SER A 32 9.71 -4.34 5.59
CA SER A 32 10.35 -5.41 6.36
C SER A 32 10.41 -6.74 5.60
N ALA A 33 9.48 -6.90 4.65
CA ALA A 33 9.38 -8.06 3.77
C ALA A 33 9.83 -7.76 2.33
N ASP A 34 10.18 -6.51 2.02
CA ASP A 34 10.52 -6.02 0.68
C ASP A 34 9.43 -6.34 -0.37
N ILE A 35 8.16 -6.11 0.01
CA ILE A 35 7.02 -6.34 -0.89
C ILE A 35 6.14 -5.10 -1.04
N SER A 36 5.47 -5.03 -2.19
CA SER A 36 4.41 -4.07 -2.49
C SER A 36 3.20 -4.81 -3.07
N LEU A 37 2.00 -4.56 -2.54
CA LEU A 37 0.77 -5.23 -2.94
C LEU A 37 -0.30 -4.24 -3.38
N TYR A 38 -1.04 -4.66 -4.39
CA TYR A 38 -2.33 -4.12 -4.78
C TYR A 38 -3.40 -5.17 -4.50
N GLU A 39 -4.66 -4.82 -4.79
CA GLU A 39 -5.85 -5.64 -4.56
C GLU A 39 -6.16 -5.82 -3.06
N SER A 40 -7.39 -5.50 -2.67
CA SER A 40 -7.78 -5.53 -1.26
C SER A 40 -7.65 -6.92 -0.66
N ASP A 41 -8.00 -7.95 -1.43
CA ASP A 41 -8.06 -9.33 -0.95
C ASP A 41 -6.63 -9.86 -0.66
N ASP A 42 -5.68 -9.59 -1.56
CA ASP A 42 -4.27 -9.93 -1.39
C ASP A 42 -3.65 -9.19 -0.18
N ILE A 43 -4.00 -7.91 0.00
CA ILE A 43 -3.54 -7.11 1.14
C ILE A 43 -4.07 -7.68 2.46
N VAL A 44 -5.36 -8.03 2.53
CA VAL A 44 -5.97 -8.63 3.72
C VAL A 44 -5.33 -9.98 4.03
N GLU A 45 -5.22 -10.86 3.03
CA GLU A 45 -4.62 -12.17 3.19
C GLU A 45 -3.17 -12.07 3.70
N TYR A 46 -2.36 -11.17 3.13
CA TYR A 46 -0.99 -10.94 3.57
C TYR A 46 -0.93 -10.50 5.05
N LEU A 47 -1.75 -9.53 5.45
CA LEU A 47 -1.75 -8.99 6.80
C LEU A 47 -2.19 -10.05 7.83
N GLU A 48 -3.21 -10.84 7.49
CA GLU A 48 -3.67 -11.96 8.32
C GLU A 48 -2.57 -13.01 8.51
N GLN A 49 -1.88 -13.38 7.42
CA GLN A 49 -0.82 -14.39 7.47
C GLN A 49 0.42 -13.92 8.22
N ARG A 50 0.80 -12.64 8.08
CA ARG A 50 2.09 -12.12 8.54
C ARG A 50 2.09 -11.56 9.96
N TYR A 51 0.97 -11.00 10.41
CA TYR A 51 0.90 -10.18 11.63
C TYR A 51 -0.19 -10.57 12.63
N LEU A 52 -1.21 -11.31 12.20
CA LEU A 52 -2.32 -11.71 13.07
C LEU A 52 -2.23 -13.17 13.55
N LYS A 53 -1.16 -13.88 13.17
CA LYS A 53 -0.80 -15.21 13.68
C LYS A 53 0.20 -15.16 14.83
#